data_AF-A0A2D4YEQ6-F1
#
_entry.id   AF-A0A2D4YEQ6-F1
#
_cell.length_a   1.000
_cell.length_b   1.000
_cell.length_c   1.000
_cell.angle_alpha   90.00
_cell.angle_beta   90.00
_cell.angle_gamma   90.00
#
_symmetry.space_group_name_H-M   'P 1'
#
loop_
_entity.id
_entity.type
_entity.pdbx_description
1 polymer ?
#
loop_
_entity_poly.entity_id
_entity_poly.type
_entity_poly.pdbx_seq_one_letter_code
_entity_poly.pdbx_strand_id
1 'polypeptide(L)'
;MLNNKTLFILLVLFCFNCKSNKEKEEQNTTYSDVVSISAMKDVMWKGELFSKIQLDTIKPKKGLYGIGPEAYLRGEILINNGKTYVSRVLTDSTMTVEEITDAKAPFFVYANVNDWNTIELPRSVKSIKDLETFIDNQTKEQKRPFAFKLEGSISKATIHIQNLPEGTKVSSPKEAHQGQTNYQIENENVEIIGFFSTEHQGVFTHHDSFSHLHLITKNKKQMGHLDDVVFNEMSLLLPKS
;
A
#
# COMPACT_ATOMS: atom_id res chain seq x y z
N MET A 1 30.15 30.41 -75.88
CA MET A 1 30.74 29.80 -74.68
C MET A 1 29.92 30.21 -73.47
N LEU A 2 29.66 29.25 -72.57
CA LEU A 2 28.94 29.33 -71.27
C LEU A 2 27.46 29.76 -71.37
N ASN A 3 26.46 28.86 -71.41
CA ASN A 3 26.06 27.82 -70.46
C ASN A 3 25.74 28.39 -69.07
N ASN A 4 24.44 28.50 -68.72
CA ASN A 4 23.95 27.95 -67.47
C ASN A 4 22.42 27.84 -67.45
N LYS A 5 22.00 26.66 -67.02
CA LYS A 5 20.65 26.14 -66.92
C LYS A 5 19.91 26.84 -65.79
N THR A 6 18.64 27.17 -65.98
CA THR A 6 17.72 27.42 -64.87
C THR A 6 16.60 26.39 -64.91
N LEU A 7 16.54 25.66 -63.81
CA LEU A 7 15.81 24.44 -63.55
C LEU A 7 14.32 24.76 -63.32
N PHE A 8 13.44 24.18 -64.14
CA PHE A 8 11.99 24.22 -63.94
C PHE A 8 11.63 23.18 -62.87
N ILE A 9 11.32 23.60 -61.65
CA ILE A 9 10.87 22.71 -60.58
C ILE A 9 9.36 22.51 -60.74
N LEU A 10 8.99 21.32 -61.21
CA LEU A 10 7.61 20.83 -61.31
C LEU A 10 7.14 20.40 -59.91
N LEU A 11 6.22 21.15 -59.32
CA LEU A 11 5.62 20.82 -58.02
C LEU A 11 4.53 19.75 -58.23
N VAL A 12 4.88 18.48 -58.04
CA VAL A 12 3.93 17.35 -58.06
C VAL A 12 3.28 17.24 -56.68
N LEU A 13 2.00 17.62 -56.56
CA LEU A 13 1.18 17.32 -55.40
C LEU A 13 0.92 15.79 -55.34
N PHE A 14 1.63 15.11 -54.45
CA PHE A 14 1.27 13.75 -54.04
C PHE A 14 0.17 13.83 -52.97
N CYS A 15 -1.07 13.56 -53.36
CA CYS A 15 -2.16 13.29 -52.42
C CYS A 15 -1.94 11.90 -51.80
N PHE A 16 -1.28 11.84 -50.64
CA PHE A 16 -1.24 10.63 -49.84
C PHE A 16 -2.61 10.39 -49.17
N ASN A 17 -3.30 9.40 -49.69
CA ASN A 17 -4.55 8.86 -49.16
C ASN A 17 -4.25 8.12 -47.85
N CYS A 18 -4.39 8.79 -46.71
CA CYS A 18 -4.19 8.18 -45.40
C CYS A 18 -5.48 7.42 -45.02
N LYS A 19 -5.49 6.11 -45.30
CA LYS A 19 -6.46 5.20 -44.67
C LYS A 19 -6.21 5.23 -43.17
N SER A 20 -7.15 5.79 -42.41
CA SER A 20 -7.14 5.65 -40.95
C SER A 20 -7.39 4.18 -40.62
N ASN A 21 -6.32 3.41 -40.42
CA ASN A 21 -6.42 2.19 -39.65
C ASN A 21 -6.90 2.61 -38.26
N LYS A 22 -8.15 2.29 -37.93
CA LYS A 22 -8.58 2.21 -36.55
C LYS A 22 -7.77 1.07 -35.93
N GLU A 23 -6.62 1.42 -35.36
CA GLU A 23 -6.01 0.60 -34.33
C GLU A 23 -7.10 0.34 -33.30
N LYS A 24 -7.36 -0.94 -33.03
CA LYS A 24 -8.13 -1.33 -31.87
C LYS A 24 -7.38 -0.72 -30.68
N GLU A 25 -8.02 0.22 -29.98
CA GLU A 25 -7.63 0.53 -28.61
C GLU A 25 -7.67 -0.79 -27.85
N GLU A 26 -6.50 -1.39 -27.62
CA GLU A 26 -6.32 -2.21 -26.45
C GLU A 26 -6.70 -1.32 -25.28
N GLN A 27 -7.83 -1.65 -24.64
CA GLN A 27 -8.14 -1.11 -23.33
C GLN A 27 -6.94 -1.45 -22.45
N ASN A 28 -6.08 -0.46 -22.21
CA ASN A 28 -5.07 -0.51 -21.17
C ASN A 28 -5.81 -0.90 -19.89
N THR A 29 -5.63 -2.14 -19.43
CA THR A 29 -6.09 -2.60 -18.12
C THR A 29 -5.20 -1.92 -17.08
N THR A 30 -5.54 -0.66 -16.78
CA THR A 30 -4.74 0.20 -15.90
C THR A 30 -4.87 -0.28 -14.46
N TYR A 31 -3.94 -1.09 -13.98
CA TYR A 31 -3.59 -1.01 -12.56
C TYR A 31 -3.03 0.40 -12.34
N SER A 32 -3.74 1.25 -11.57
CA SER A 32 -3.13 2.47 -11.04
C SER A 32 -2.00 2.02 -10.14
N ASP A 33 -0.77 2.28 -10.58
CA ASP A 33 0.45 1.77 -9.98
C ASP A 33 0.44 1.99 -8.46
N VAL A 34 0.75 0.94 -7.70
CA VAL A 34 1.08 1.09 -6.28
C VAL A 34 2.19 2.12 -6.19
N VAL A 35 1.95 3.19 -5.44
CA VAL A 35 2.93 4.24 -5.21
C VAL A 35 3.58 4.00 -3.87
N SER A 36 4.91 3.91 -3.87
CA SER A 36 5.71 3.91 -2.66
C SER A 36 6.45 5.24 -2.52
N ILE A 37 6.30 5.88 -1.36
CA ILE A 37 7.00 7.09 -0.98
C ILE A 37 8.08 6.71 0.01
N SER A 38 9.34 7.07 -0.31
CA SER A 38 10.51 6.76 0.52
C SER A 38 10.65 5.25 0.79
N ALA A 39 11.47 4.86 1.75
CA ALA A 39 11.67 3.47 2.13
C ALA A 39 11.81 3.30 3.64
N MET A 40 11.26 2.20 4.16
CA MET A 40 11.43 1.76 5.55
C MET A 40 12.91 1.75 5.95
N LYS A 41 13.80 1.20 5.11
CA LYS A 41 15.25 1.18 5.38
C LYS A 41 15.86 2.57 5.60
N ASP A 42 15.35 3.62 4.96
CA ASP A 42 15.87 4.97 5.14
C ASP A 42 15.49 5.51 6.52
N VAL A 43 14.29 5.16 7.02
CA VAL A 43 13.92 5.43 8.41
C VAL A 43 14.80 4.65 9.38
N MET A 44 14.95 3.34 9.18
CA MET A 44 15.63 2.48 10.14
C MET A 44 17.14 2.73 10.22
N TRP A 45 17.80 3.05 9.10
CA TRP A 45 19.26 3.14 9.02
C TRP A 45 19.79 4.56 8.91
N LYS A 46 19.00 5.50 8.39
CA LYS A 46 19.41 6.91 8.21
C LYS A 46 18.66 7.86 9.15
N GLY A 47 17.65 7.38 9.88
CA GLY A 47 16.85 8.21 10.78
C GLY A 47 16.02 9.26 10.04
N GLU A 48 15.59 8.99 8.80
CA GLU A 48 14.74 9.88 8.00
C GLU A 48 13.28 9.90 8.49
N LEU A 49 13.10 10.24 9.76
CA LEU A 49 11.85 10.20 10.51
C LEU A 49 10.82 11.27 10.09
N PHE A 50 11.25 12.30 9.38
CA PHE A 50 10.41 13.43 9.00
C PHE A 50 9.45 13.09 7.85
N SER A 51 8.36 13.86 7.77
CA SER A 51 7.33 13.71 6.74
C SER A 51 7.90 13.78 5.32
N LYS A 52 7.63 12.76 4.51
CA LYS A 52 7.85 12.74 3.05
C LYS A 52 6.57 12.86 2.25
N ILE A 53 5.42 12.63 2.88
CA ILE A 53 4.09 12.81 2.29
C ILE A 53 3.09 13.29 3.34
N GLN A 54 2.16 14.15 2.90
CA GLN A 54 0.95 14.51 3.65
C GLN A 54 -0.25 13.89 2.93
N LEU A 55 -1.10 13.15 3.64
CA LEU A 55 -2.02 12.21 3.00
C LEU A 55 -3.25 12.88 2.38
N ASP A 56 -3.61 14.10 2.75
CA ASP A 56 -4.69 14.88 2.14
C ASP A 56 -4.39 15.24 0.66
N THR A 57 -3.11 15.32 0.30
CA THR A 57 -2.62 15.56 -1.07
C THR A 57 -2.91 14.42 -2.04
N ILE A 58 -3.11 13.19 -1.56
CA ILE A 58 -3.34 12.03 -2.41
C ILE A 58 -4.75 12.10 -3.02
N LYS A 59 -4.83 12.10 -4.35
CA LYS A 59 -6.08 12.05 -5.12
C LYS A 59 -5.97 10.98 -6.22
N PRO A 60 -7.08 10.34 -6.63
CA PRO A 60 -8.44 10.48 -6.09
C PRO A 60 -8.62 9.78 -4.73
N LYS A 61 -9.63 10.20 -3.95
CA LYS A 61 -9.92 9.58 -2.62
C LYS A 61 -10.74 8.29 -2.73
N LYS A 62 -11.64 8.20 -3.70
CA LYS A 62 -12.44 6.99 -3.91
C LYS A 62 -11.51 5.82 -4.28
N GLY A 63 -11.72 4.69 -3.60
CA GLY A 63 -10.90 3.50 -3.78
C GLY A 63 -9.46 3.66 -3.31
N LEU A 64 -9.12 4.73 -2.57
CA LEU A 64 -7.75 4.89 -2.06
C LEU A 64 -7.52 3.98 -0.85
N TYR A 65 -6.45 3.19 -0.92
CA TYR A 65 -5.97 2.35 0.17
C TYR A 65 -4.48 2.62 0.39
N GLY A 66 -4.02 2.56 1.63
CA GLY A 66 -2.62 2.82 1.94
C GLY A 66 -2.27 2.57 3.39
N ILE A 67 -0.99 2.31 3.65
CA ILE A 67 -0.47 2.00 4.98
C ILE A 67 0.95 2.54 5.15
N GLY A 68 1.33 2.75 6.41
CA GLY A 68 2.66 3.17 6.84
C GLY A 68 2.60 3.83 8.22
N PRO A 69 3.74 4.19 8.81
CA PRO A 69 3.76 4.82 10.12
C PRO A 69 3.48 6.31 10.03
N GLU A 70 3.07 6.89 11.15
CA GLU A 70 3.05 8.33 11.33
C GLU A 70 4.48 8.89 11.36
N ALA A 71 4.66 10.13 10.88
CA ALA A 71 5.91 10.88 10.98
C ALA A 71 6.49 10.78 12.40
N TYR A 72 7.80 10.65 12.46
CA TYR A 72 8.57 10.39 13.67
C TYR A 72 8.29 9.06 14.37
N LEU A 73 7.65 8.10 13.68
CA LEU A 73 7.30 6.78 14.22
C LEU A 73 6.46 6.90 15.51
N ARG A 74 5.45 7.78 15.47
CA ARG A 74 4.59 8.11 16.64
C ARG A 74 3.17 7.53 16.55
N GLY A 75 2.96 6.64 15.60
CA GLY A 75 1.68 5.99 15.38
C GLY A 75 1.70 5.17 14.10
N GLU A 76 0.57 4.52 13.82
CA GLU A 76 0.34 3.80 12.57
C GLU A 76 -0.79 4.44 11.77
N ILE A 77 -0.68 4.37 10.44
CA ILE A 77 -1.65 4.95 9.51
C ILE A 77 -2.26 3.86 8.64
N LEU A 78 -3.57 3.94 8.42
CA LEU A 78 -4.30 3.10 7.48
C LEU A 78 -5.31 3.97 6.72
N ILE A 79 -5.31 3.87 5.40
CA ILE A 79 -6.35 4.43 4.53
C ILE A 79 -7.25 3.28 4.06
N ASN A 80 -8.56 3.40 4.32
CA ASN A 80 -9.58 2.50 3.81
C ASN A 80 -10.61 3.28 2.99
N ASN A 81 -10.61 3.06 1.68
CA ASN A 81 -11.50 3.71 0.71
C ASN A 81 -11.57 5.25 0.88
N GLY A 82 -10.40 5.87 0.99
CA GLY A 82 -10.24 7.33 1.11
C GLY A 82 -10.36 7.90 2.52
N LYS A 83 -10.77 7.11 3.52
CA LYS A 83 -10.76 7.53 4.93
C LYS A 83 -9.43 7.17 5.56
N THR A 84 -8.78 8.16 6.16
CA THR A 84 -7.46 8.01 6.78
C THR A 84 -7.64 7.91 8.29
N TYR A 85 -7.13 6.83 8.87
CA TYR A 85 -7.12 6.59 10.30
C TYR A 85 -5.69 6.60 10.80
N VAL A 86 -5.49 7.09 12.02
CA VAL A 86 -4.21 7.05 12.72
C VAL A 86 -4.42 6.45 14.10
N SER A 87 -3.60 5.48 14.47
CA SER A 87 -3.55 4.95 15.83
C SER A 87 -2.31 5.39 16.57
N ARG A 88 -2.46 5.70 17.86
CA ARG A 88 -1.36 6.11 18.75
C ARG A 88 -1.49 5.45 20.11
N VAL A 89 -0.35 5.14 20.71
CA VAL A 89 -0.25 4.61 22.07
C VAL A 89 -0.83 5.62 23.06
N LEU A 90 -1.79 5.19 23.88
CA LEU A 90 -2.30 5.98 25.01
C LEU A 90 -1.71 5.44 26.32
N THR A 91 -1.75 4.11 26.49
CA THR A 91 -1.09 3.37 27.56
C THR A 91 -0.51 2.07 27.02
N ASP A 92 0.13 1.29 27.88
CA ASP A 92 0.57 -0.09 27.61
C ASP A 92 -0.56 -1.04 27.17
N SER A 93 -1.82 -0.68 27.42
CA SER A 93 -3.01 -1.51 27.28
C SER A 93 -4.11 -0.86 26.44
N THR A 94 -3.99 0.43 26.14
CA THR A 94 -4.98 1.20 25.37
C THR A 94 -4.32 2.05 24.30
N MET A 95 -5.10 2.37 23.27
CA MET A 95 -4.70 3.21 22.15
C MET A 95 -5.81 4.20 21.80
N THR A 96 -5.46 5.21 21.03
CA THR A 96 -6.42 6.05 20.31
C THR A 96 -6.47 5.62 18.85
N VAL A 97 -7.63 5.77 18.22
CA VAL A 97 -7.81 5.60 16.76
C VAL A 97 -8.68 6.77 16.30
N GLU A 98 -8.12 7.62 15.44
CA GLU A 98 -8.74 8.88 15.02
C GLU A 98 -8.79 8.96 13.49
N GLU A 99 -9.86 9.53 12.93
CA GLU A 99 -9.93 9.86 11.51
C GLU A 99 -9.22 11.20 11.27
N ILE A 100 -8.03 11.17 10.66
CA ILE A 100 -7.17 12.35 10.45
C ILE A 100 -6.83 12.46 8.97
N THR A 101 -7.33 13.49 8.30
CA THR A 101 -7.21 13.60 6.83
C THR A 101 -5.83 13.99 6.35
N ASP A 102 -5.07 14.72 7.16
CA ASP A 102 -3.81 15.39 6.80
C ASP A 102 -2.60 14.78 7.52
N ALA A 103 -2.74 13.52 7.98
CA ALA A 103 -1.67 12.74 8.57
C ALA A 103 -0.44 12.71 7.67
N LYS A 104 0.74 12.55 8.28
CA LYS A 104 2.03 12.65 7.62
C LYS A 104 2.82 11.38 7.85
N ALA A 105 3.57 10.94 6.85
CA ALA A 105 4.34 9.71 6.91
C ALA A 105 5.78 9.90 6.41
N PRO A 106 6.77 9.24 7.01
CA PRO A 106 8.17 9.27 6.55
C PRO A 106 8.42 8.28 5.41
N PHE A 107 7.62 7.22 5.33
CA PHE A 107 7.44 6.37 4.17
C PHE A 107 5.99 5.89 4.13
N PHE A 108 5.46 5.62 2.95
CA PHE A 108 4.07 5.23 2.80
C PHE A 108 3.88 4.44 1.51
N VAL A 109 2.96 3.48 1.51
CA VAL A 109 2.55 2.78 0.29
C VAL A 109 1.05 2.94 0.10
N TYR A 110 0.61 3.24 -1.12
CA TYR A 110 -0.81 3.42 -1.43
C TYR A 110 -1.15 3.02 -2.87
N ALA A 111 -2.43 2.75 -3.12
CA ALA A 111 -2.98 2.48 -4.44
C ALA A 111 -4.46 2.85 -4.50
N ASN A 112 -4.99 3.05 -5.72
CA ASN A 112 -6.41 3.17 -5.95
C ASN A 112 -6.98 1.86 -6.53
N VAL A 113 -7.89 1.21 -5.80
CA VAL A 113 -8.59 0.00 -6.25
C VAL A 113 -10.08 0.25 -6.13
N ASN A 114 -10.79 0.26 -7.26
CA ASN A 114 -12.24 0.48 -7.28
C ASN A 114 -13.03 -0.83 -7.46
N ASP A 115 -12.37 -1.86 -7.96
CA ASP A 115 -12.99 -3.13 -8.34
C ASP A 115 -12.26 -4.30 -7.70
N TRP A 116 -13.00 -5.07 -6.91
CA TRP A 116 -12.48 -6.21 -6.15
C TRP A 116 -13.07 -7.52 -6.67
N ASN A 117 -12.24 -8.55 -6.76
CA ASN A 117 -12.66 -9.95 -6.79
C ASN A 117 -12.60 -10.51 -5.37
N THR A 118 -13.69 -11.11 -4.91
CA THR A 118 -13.81 -11.63 -3.54
C THR A 118 -13.66 -13.14 -3.55
N ILE A 119 -12.80 -13.65 -2.67
CA ILE A 119 -12.49 -15.07 -2.49
C ILE A 119 -12.67 -15.39 -1.01
N GLU A 120 -13.45 -16.41 -0.67
CA GLU A 120 -13.49 -16.90 0.71
C GLU A 120 -12.12 -17.47 1.10
N LEU A 121 -11.58 -17.04 2.23
CA LEU A 121 -10.27 -17.49 2.68
C LEU A 121 -10.36 -18.94 3.15
N PRO A 122 -9.62 -19.89 2.54
CA PRO A 122 -9.70 -21.29 2.93
C PRO A 122 -9.29 -21.48 4.39
N ARG A 123 -9.96 -22.40 5.11
CA ARG A 123 -9.63 -22.74 6.51
C ARG A 123 -8.20 -23.26 6.73
N SER A 124 -7.50 -23.64 5.66
CA SER A 124 -6.08 -24.00 5.70
C SER A 124 -5.16 -22.79 5.90
N VAL A 125 -5.61 -21.57 5.59
CA VAL A 125 -4.86 -20.34 5.80
C VAL A 125 -5.03 -19.90 7.26
N LYS A 126 -4.03 -20.16 8.09
CA LYS A 126 -4.12 -19.96 9.55
C LYS A 126 -3.24 -18.82 10.06
N SER A 127 -2.25 -18.41 9.27
CA SER A 127 -1.24 -17.42 9.63
C SER A 127 -1.00 -16.42 8.51
N ILE A 128 -0.27 -15.35 8.79
CA ILE A 128 0.21 -14.39 7.76
C ILE A 128 1.06 -15.10 6.71
N LYS A 129 1.88 -16.09 7.10
CA LYS A 129 2.73 -16.81 6.14
C LYS A 129 1.92 -17.70 5.20
N ASP A 130 0.86 -18.35 5.72
CA ASP A 130 -0.07 -19.11 4.88
C ASP A 130 -0.81 -18.18 3.92
N LEU A 131 -1.22 -16.99 4.40
CA LEU A 131 -1.88 -15.97 3.59
C LEU A 131 -0.96 -15.48 2.46
N GLU A 132 0.29 -15.16 2.77
CA GLU A 132 1.29 -14.74 1.79
C GLU A 132 1.48 -15.82 0.71
N THR A 133 1.63 -17.08 1.13
CA THR A 133 1.76 -18.23 0.21
C THR A 133 0.51 -18.43 -0.63
N PHE A 134 -0.67 -18.24 -0.05
CA PHE A 134 -1.94 -18.34 -0.75
C PHE A 134 -2.08 -17.24 -1.80
N ILE A 135 -1.83 -15.97 -1.43
CA ILE A 135 -1.87 -14.83 -2.34
C ILE A 135 -0.87 -15.03 -3.48
N ASP A 136 0.39 -15.38 -3.17
CA ASP A 136 1.42 -15.59 -4.19
C ASP A 136 0.98 -16.63 -5.24
N ASN A 137 0.39 -17.74 -4.79
CA ASN A 137 -0.09 -18.78 -5.68
C ASN A 137 -1.33 -18.37 -6.50
N GLN A 138 -2.27 -17.62 -5.91
CA GLN A 138 -3.46 -17.12 -6.62
C GLN A 138 -3.13 -16.02 -7.63
N THR A 139 -2.00 -15.34 -7.48
CA THR A 139 -1.67 -14.11 -8.20
C THR A 139 -0.37 -14.20 -9.00
N LYS A 140 0.06 -15.41 -9.40
CA LYS A 140 1.30 -15.61 -10.17
C LYS A 140 1.34 -14.82 -11.47
N GLU A 141 0.20 -14.75 -12.16
CA GLU A 141 0.06 -14.07 -13.46
C GLU A 141 -0.43 -12.62 -13.32
N GLN A 142 -0.68 -12.14 -12.09
CA GLN A 142 -1.14 -10.77 -11.87
C GLN A 142 0.05 -9.79 -11.81
N LYS A 143 -0.18 -8.56 -12.27
CA LYS A 143 0.80 -7.48 -12.12
C LYS A 143 1.06 -7.21 -10.65
N ARG A 144 2.34 -7.09 -10.28
CA ARG A 144 2.83 -6.75 -8.94
C ARG A 144 3.59 -5.42 -8.97
N PRO A 145 3.69 -4.71 -7.83
CA PRO A 145 2.98 -4.94 -6.58
C PRO A 145 1.49 -4.55 -6.65
N PHE A 146 0.69 -4.99 -5.67
CA PHE A 146 -0.72 -4.62 -5.58
C PHE A 146 -1.22 -4.48 -4.14
N ALA A 147 -2.28 -3.69 -3.95
CA ALA A 147 -3.03 -3.65 -2.70
C ALA A 147 -4.05 -4.80 -2.67
N PHE A 148 -4.29 -5.34 -1.48
CA PHE A 148 -5.37 -6.28 -1.21
C PHE A 148 -6.06 -5.93 0.10
N LYS A 149 -7.24 -6.52 0.33
CA LYS A 149 -7.98 -6.35 1.57
C LYS A 149 -8.46 -7.68 2.09
N LEU A 150 -8.52 -7.83 3.41
CA LEU A 150 -9.30 -8.89 4.03
C LEU A 150 -10.42 -8.28 4.88
N GLU A 151 -11.59 -8.92 4.86
CA GLU A 151 -12.73 -8.53 5.67
C GLU A 151 -13.37 -9.75 6.32
N GLY A 152 -13.72 -9.66 7.60
CA GLY A 152 -14.37 -10.74 8.31
C GLY A 152 -14.04 -10.71 9.80
N SER A 153 -13.89 -11.90 10.39
CA SER A 153 -13.60 -12.08 11.81
C SER A 153 -12.28 -12.80 12.06
N ILE A 154 -11.67 -12.46 13.18
CA ILE A 154 -10.47 -13.13 13.71
C ILE A 154 -10.81 -13.74 15.07
N SER A 155 -10.14 -14.82 15.43
CA SER A 155 -10.16 -15.28 16.83
C SER A 155 -9.14 -14.52 17.66
N LYS A 156 -7.97 -14.23 17.09
CA LYS A 156 -6.88 -13.51 17.73
C LYS A 156 -6.02 -12.76 16.72
N ALA A 157 -5.50 -11.60 17.08
CA ALA A 157 -4.43 -10.91 16.38
C ALA A 157 -3.51 -10.17 17.35
N THR A 158 -2.24 -10.07 16.96
CA THR A 158 -1.28 -9.16 17.58
C THR A 158 -1.05 -8.00 16.63
N ILE A 159 -1.26 -6.78 17.11
CA ILE A 159 -0.87 -5.57 16.40
C ILE A 159 0.18 -4.80 17.19
N HIS A 160 0.97 -3.98 16.52
CA HIS A 160 1.81 -2.99 17.18
C HIS A 160 1.53 -1.57 16.72
N ILE A 161 1.94 -0.63 17.56
CA ILE A 161 1.98 0.80 17.27
C ILE A 161 3.35 1.32 17.64
N GLN A 162 4.00 2.01 16.70
CA GLN A 162 5.22 2.75 16.96
C GLN A 162 4.96 3.97 17.85
N ASN A 163 5.82 4.17 18.86
CA ASN A 163 5.75 5.32 19.77
C ASN A 163 7.16 5.76 20.17
N LEU A 164 7.93 6.14 19.16
CA LEU A 164 9.32 6.54 19.31
C LEU A 164 9.44 7.77 20.24
N PRO A 165 10.27 7.71 21.30
CA PRO A 165 10.48 8.85 22.19
C PRO A 165 11.00 10.07 21.43
N GLU A 166 10.49 11.24 21.78
CA GLU A 166 10.89 12.50 21.15
C GLU A 166 12.40 12.77 21.36
N GLY A 167 13.07 13.22 20.30
CA GLY A 167 14.51 13.45 20.31
C GLY A 167 15.39 12.20 20.12
N THR A 168 14.78 11.01 19.99
CA THR A 168 15.53 9.78 19.66
C THR A 168 16.26 9.92 18.33
N LYS A 169 17.55 9.56 18.31
CA LYS A 169 18.35 9.42 17.09
C LYS A 169 18.30 7.97 16.64
N VAL A 170 17.90 7.74 15.39
CA VAL A 170 17.75 6.40 14.81
C VAL A 170 18.84 6.16 13.79
N SER A 171 19.56 5.06 13.96
CA SER A 171 20.59 4.53 13.05
C SER A 171 20.53 3.00 12.93
N SER A 172 19.58 2.35 13.60
CA SER A 172 19.33 0.91 13.51
C SER A 172 17.84 0.58 13.71
N PRO A 173 17.37 -0.60 13.23
CA PRO A 173 16.02 -1.08 13.51
C PRO A 173 15.70 -1.16 15.02
N LYS A 174 16.68 -1.53 15.86
CA LYS A 174 16.47 -1.60 17.32
C LYS A 174 16.13 -0.23 17.90
N GLU A 175 16.75 0.83 17.41
CA GLU A 175 16.49 2.20 17.86
C GLU A 175 15.14 2.70 17.34
N ALA A 176 14.78 2.37 16.10
CA ALA A 176 13.51 2.76 15.51
C ALA A 176 12.28 2.13 16.20
N HIS A 177 12.43 0.95 16.80
CA HIS A 177 11.35 0.28 17.55
C HIS A 177 11.33 0.62 19.04
N GLN A 178 12.12 1.60 19.50
CA GLN A 178 12.02 2.05 20.89
C GLN A 178 10.63 2.62 21.14
N GLY A 179 9.99 2.16 22.23
CA GLY A 179 8.64 2.59 22.59
C GLY A 179 7.50 1.86 21.85
N GLN A 180 7.82 0.97 20.89
CA GLN A 180 6.81 0.11 20.25
C GLN A 180 5.96 -0.59 21.31
N THR A 181 4.64 -0.54 21.15
CA THR A 181 3.69 -1.18 22.06
C THR A 181 2.84 -2.18 21.28
N ASN A 182 2.74 -3.40 21.80
CA ASN A 182 1.98 -4.48 21.19
C ASN A 182 0.63 -4.63 21.90
N TYR A 183 -0.43 -4.90 21.13
CA TYR A 183 -1.78 -5.09 21.63
C TYR A 183 -2.37 -6.38 21.09
N GLN A 184 -3.18 -7.04 21.92
CA GLN A 184 -3.95 -8.21 21.51
C GLN A 184 -5.37 -7.79 21.16
N ILE A 185 -5.90 -8.39 20.08
CA ILE A 185 -7.29 -8.25 19.66
C ILE A 185 -7.87 -9.66 19.60
N GLU A 186 -9.01 -9.87 20.25
CA GLU A 186 -9.64 -11.20 20.34
C GLU A 186 -11.09 -11.15 19.92
N ASN A 187 -11.52 -12.13 19.13
CA ASN A 187 -12.92 -12.34 18.73
C ASN A 187 -13.62 -11.11 18.14
N GLU A 188 -12.93 -10.41 17.23
CA GLU A 188 -13.40 -9.16 16.65
C GLU A 188 -13.64 -9.26 15.14
N ASN A 189 -14.55 -8.41 14.66
CA ASN A 189 -14.72 -8.17 13.24
C ASN A 189 -13.75 -7.07 12.80
N VAL A 190 -13.00 -7.33 11.74
CA VAL A 190 -11.86 -6.51 11.31
C VAL A 190 -11.86 -6.27 9.80
N GLU A 191 -11.12 -5.23 9.43
CA GLU A 191 -10.65 -5.00 8.07
C GLU A 191 -9.13 -4.95 8.11
N ILE A 192 -8.49 -5.62 7.15
CA ILE A 192 -7.04 -5.63 7.01
C ILE A 192 -6.73 -5.07 5.63
N ILE A 193 -5.90 -4.03 5.58
CA ILE A 193 -5.37 -3.49 4.32
C ILE A 193 -3.95 -4.01 4.17
N GLY A 194 -3.69 -4.64 3.02
CA GLY A 194 -2.42 -5.27 2.72
C GLY A 194 -1.81 -4.78 1.41
N PHE A 195 -0.48 -4.83 1.32
CA PHE A 195 0.27 -4.67 0.08
C PHE A 195 1.16 -5.87 -0.13
N PHE A 196 1.08 -6.47 -1.32
CA PHE A 196 1.86 -7.65 -1.69
C PHE A 196 2.90 -7.29 -2.77
N SER A 197 4.14 -7.75 -2.56
CA SER A 197 5.27 -7.49 -3.45
C SER A 197 6.42 -8.47 -3.22
N THR A 198 6.96 -9.04 -4.30
CA THR A 198 8.18 -9.87 -4.27
C THR A 198 9.48 -9.09 -4.50
N GLU A 199 9.38 -7.76 -4.67
CA GLU A 199 10.51 -6.93 -5.10
C GLU A 199 10.79 -5.73 -4.17
N HIS A 200 9.95 -5.51 -3.15
CA HIS A 200 9.97 -4.28 -2.33
C HIS A 200 10.27 -4.51 -0.83
N GLN A 201 11.01 -5.60 -0.55
CA GLN A 201 11.53 -5.89 0.78
C GLN A 201 12.47 -4.78 1.27
N GLY A 202 12.24 -4.30 2.50
CA GLY A 202 12.95 -3.16 3.08
C GLY A 202 12.54 -1.79 2.51
N VAL A 203 11.58 -1.75 1.58
CA VAL A 203 10.99 -0.50 1.07
C VAL A 203 9.66 -0.23 1.75
N PHE A 204 8.64 -1.04 1.46
CA PHE A 204 7.36 -0.98 2.15
C PHE A 204 6.93 -2.33 2.71
N THR A 205 7.61 -3.43 2.40
CA THR A 205 7.47 -4.69 3.15
C THR A 205 8.67 -4.90 4.05
N HIS A 206 8.50 -5.73 5.07
CA HIS A 206 9.63 -6.13 5.90
C HIS A 206 10.63 -6.97 5.09
N HIS A 207 11.87 -7.09 5.56
CA HIS A 207 12.95 -7.71 4.79
C HIS A 207 12.82 -9.24 4.61
N ASP A 208 11.91 -9.88 5.35
CA ASP A 208 11.64 -11.32 5.35
C ASP A 208 10.20 -11.67 4.91
N SER A 209 9.40 -10.68 4.50
CA SER A 209 8.03 -10.88 4.04
C SER A 209 7.73 -10.13 2.74
N PHE A 210 6.86 -10.71 1.93
CA PHE A 210 6.30 -10.11 0.72
C PHE A 210 5.02 -9.32 0.99
N SER A 211 4.52 -9.33 2.23
CA SER A 211 3.30 -8.61 2.62
C SER A 211 3.59 -7.55 3.68
N HIS A 212 2.85 -6.45 3.62
CA HIS A 212 2.74 -5.48 4.72
C HIS A 212 1.27 -5.26 5.01
N LEU A 213 0.87 -5.42 6.27
CA LEU A 213 -0.52 -5.49 6.70
C LEU A 213 -0.76 -4.51 7.85
N HIS A 214 -1.80 -3.69 7.74
CA HIS A 214 -2.37 -2.98 8.89
C HIS A 214 -3.81 -3.47 9.11
N LEU A 215 -4.20 -3.58 10.37
CA LEU A 215 -5.53 -4.03 10.79
C LEU A 215 -6.28 -2.88 11.46
N ILE A 216 -7.59 -2.78 11.22
CA ILE A 216 -8.53 -1.93 11.97
C ILE A 216 -9.77 -2.73 12.36
N THR A 217 -10.24 -2.58 13.61
CA THR A 217 -11.51 -3.19 14.04
C THR A 217 -12.71 -2.44 13.43
N LYS A 218 -13.83 -3.13 13.17
CA LYS A 218 -15.02 -2.49 12.59
C LYS A 218 -15.61 -1.39 13.48
N ASN A 219 -15.44 -1.51 14.80
CA ASN A 219 -15.82 -0.48 15.78
C ASN A 219 -14.81 0.69 15.86
N LYS A 220 -13.69 0.62 15.12
CA LYS A 220 -12.61 1.61 15.03
C LYS A 220 -11.98 1.98 16.37
N LYS A 221 -11.95 1.04 17.31
CA LYS A 221 -11.31 1.23 18.63
C LYS A 221 -9.88 0.73 18.68
N GLN A 222 -9.50 -0.20 17.80
CA GLN A 222 -8.16 -0.75 17.74
C GLN A 222 -7.66 -0.79 16.29
N MET A 223 -6.41 -0.37 16.10
CA MET A 223 -5.75 -0.34 14.80
C MET A 223 -4.24 -0.33 14.97
N GLY A 224 -3.51 -0.99 14.08
CA GLY A 224 -2.05 -0.96 14.06
C GLY A 224 -1.47 -1.80 12.93
N HIS A 225 -0.15 -1.91 12.90
CA HIS A 225 0.54 -2.89 12.06
C HIS A 225 0.21 -4.29 12.55
N LEU A 226 -0.06 -5.23 11.64
CA LEU A 226 -0.46 -6.60 11.99
C LEU A 226 0.75 -7.53 12.01
N ASP A 227 1.13 -7.98 13.20
CA ASP A 227 2.27 -8.89 13.40
C ASP A 227 1.89 -10.37 13.33
N ASP A 228 0.70 -10.72 13.84
CA ASP A 228 0.21 -12.10 13.88
C ASP A 228 -1.31 -12.14 13.88
N VAL A 229 -1.90 -13.22 13.36
CA VAL A 229 -3.35 -13.39 13.27
C VAL A 229 -3.74 -14.85 13.15
N VAL A 230 -4.85 -15.18 13.80
CA VAL A 230 -5.59 -16.43 13.61
C VAL A 230 -6.97 -16.08 13.06
N PHE A 231 -7.16 -16.36 11.77
CA PHE A 231 -8.39 -16.06 11.05
C PHE A 231 -9.54 -16.99 11.48
N ASN A 232 -10.76 -16.45 11.48
CA ASN A 232 -12.00 -17.23 11.47
C ASN A 232 -12.60 -17.19 10.06
N GLU A 233 -13.80 -16.65 9.91
CA GLU A 233 -14.43 -16.41 8.61
C GLU A 233 -13.89 -15.12 8.01
N MET A 234 -13.12 -15.22 6.94
CA MET A 234 -12.52 -14.08 6.24
C MET A 234 -12.76 -14.19 4.75
N SER A 235 -12.95 -13.05 4.11
CA SER A 235 -12.91 -12.89 2.66
C SER A 235 -11.65 -12.14 2.27
N LEU A 236 -10.91 -12.68 1.30
CA LEU A 236 -9.81 -12.01 0.61
C LEU A 236 -10.37 -11.26 -0.60
N LEU A 237 -10.04 -9.98 -0.70
CA LEU A 237 -10.38 -9.13 -1.83
C LEU A 237 -9.09 -8.79 -2.58
N LEU A 238 -9.01 -9.25 -3.82
CA LEU A 238 -7.92 -8.96 -4.76
C LEU A 238 -8.41 -7.99 -5.84
N PRO A 239 -7.56 -7.10 -6.36
CA PRO A 239 -7.95 -6.20 -7.43
C PRO A 239 -8.32 -7.03 -8.68
N LYS A 240 -9.41 -6.66 -9.35
CA LYS A 240 -9.74 -7.28 -10.64
C LYS A 240 -8.64 -7.01 -11.68
N SER A 241 -8.36 -8.02 -12.49
CA SER A 241 -7.48 -7.92 -13.67
C SER A 241 -8.19 -7.30 -14.86
#